data_AF-A0A5C3QYT4-F1
#
_entry.id   AF-A0A5C3QYT4-F1
#
_cell.length_a   1.000
_cell.length_b   1.000
_cell.length_c   1.000
_cell.angle_alpha   90.00
_cell.angle_beta   90.00
_cell.angle_gamma   90.00
#
_symmetry.space_group_name_H-M   'P 1'
#
loop_
_entity.id
_entity.type
_entity.pdbx_description
1 polymer ?
#
loop_
_entity_poly.entity_id
_entity_poly.type
_entity_poly.pdbx_seq_one_letter_code
_entity_poly.pdbx_strand_id
1 'polypeptide(L)'
;MQIPLTQSSSIARWTKRTLVDLVTTSSAFWDDAAAFSKLINEEAAKPHPKDQGSQSPLWRVVLCKDSTVVFSYHPGIGDGKSGLAFHTMVLQALNSQDHSSPVESRELAPAIENCIDVSTSWTKLLWEIASMVLPSSWQASHSTWTGNPVPALNTALSPSERGRPYVTLLEFSPTDVSRLLTSCSKHNATIT
;
A
#
# COMPACT_ATOMS: atom_id res chain seq x y z
N MET A 1 43.58 -18.93 15.41
CA MET A 1 42.47 -18.41 16.22
C MET A 1 41.23 -18.46 15.35
N GLN A 2 40.46 -19.56 15.41
CA GLN A 2 39.30 -19.81 14.56
C GLN A 2 38.03 -19.39 15.31
N ILE A 3 37.23 -18.52 14.71
CA ILE A 3 35.93 -18.10 15.24
C ILE A 3 34.89 -19.11 14.74
N PRO A 4 34.18 -19.82 15.63
CA PRO A 4 33.13 -20.75 15.20
C PRO A 4 31.90 -19.94 14.74
N LEU A 5 31.50 -20.14 13.48
CA LEU A 5 30.23 -19.66 12.94
C LEU A 5 29.12 -20.63 13.38
N THR A 6 28.40 -20.26 14.43
CA THR A 6 27.13 -20.91 14.78
C THR A 6 26.07 -20.57 13.73
N GLN A 7 25.83 -21.49 12.79
CA GLN A 7 24.66 -21.46 11.91
C GLN A 7 23.40 -21.73 12.75
N SER A 8 22.69 -20.66 13.12
CA SER A 8 21.33 -20.74 13.64
C SER A 8 20.37 -20.95 12.46
N SER A 9 20.16 -22.20 12.04
CA SER A 9 19.12 -22.57 11.09
C SER A 9 17.76 -22.58 11.81
N SER A 10 17.18 -21.40 12.05
CA SER A 10 15.79 -21.30 12.51
C SER A 10 14.88 -21.63 11.33
N ILE A 11 14.53 -22.91 11.18
CA ILE A 11 13.50 -23.35 10.24
C ILE A 11 12.19 -22.67 10.66
N ALA A 12 11.70 -21.76 9.83
CA ALA A 12 10.43 -21.08 10.05
C ALA A 12 9.32 -22.13 10.16
N ARG A 13 8.76 -22.28 11.37
CA ARG A 13 7.67 -23.21 11.64
C ARG A 13 6.35 -22.49 11.38
N TRP A 14 5.64 -22.88 10.33
CA TRP A 14 4.29 -22.40 10.07
C TRP A 14 3.36 -22.93 11.17
N THR A 15 3.06 -22.09 12.17
CA THR A 15 2.00 -22.40 13.13
C THR A 15 0.65 -22.18 12.46
N LYS A 16 -0.15 -23.23 12.36
CA LYS A 16 -1.54 -23.17 11.91
C LYS A 16 -2.31 -22.28 12.89
N ARG A 17 -2.53 -21.01 12.54
CA ARG A 17 -3.49 -20.14 13.23
C ARG A 17 -4.81 -20.23 12.50
N THR A 18 -5.90 -20.43 13.23
CA THR A 18 -7.23 -20.33 12.65
C THR A 18 -7.47 -18.88 12.25
N LEU A 19 -8.20 -18.67 11.15
CA LEU A 19 -8.52 -17.33 10.65
C LEU A 19 -9.25 -16.49 11.73
N VAL A 20 -9.98 -17.17 12.61
CA VAL A 20 -10.65 -16.59 13.80
C VAL A 20 -9.67 -15.91 14.76
N ASP A 21 -8.44 -16.43 14.91
CA ASP A 21 -7.43 -15.82 15.80
C ASP A 21 -6.78 -14.57 15.19
N LEU A 22 -6.99 -14.35 13.88
CA LEU A 22 -6.41 -13.25 13.10
C LEU A 22 -7.46 -12.18 12.72
N VAL A 23 -8.75 -12.51 12.83
CA VAL A 23 -9.86 -11.61 12.54
C VAL A 23 -10.27 -10.92 13.82
N THR A 24 -10.17 -9.59 13.82
CA THR A 24 -10.76 -8.79 14.88
C THR A 24 -12.22 -8.54 14.51
N THR A 25 -13.15 -9.20 15.19
CA THR A 25 -14.58 -8.96 14.97
C THR A 25 -14.95 -7.61 15.58
N SER A 26 -15.52 -6.71 14.77
CA SER A 26 -16.11 -5.47 15.28
C SER A 26 -17.62 -5.65 15.40
N SER A 27 -18.16 -5.41 16.59
CA SER A 27 -19.61 -5.50 16.84
C SER A 27 -20.38 -4.27 16.39
N ALA A 28 -19.74 -3.32 15.70
CA ALA A 28 -20.38 -2.09 15.28
C ALA A 28 -21.30 -2.34 14.07
N PHE A 29 -22.48 -1.74 14.16
CA PHE A 29 -23.49 -1.71 13.10
C PHE A 29 -23.47 -0.30 12.51
N TRP A 30 -23.50 -0.20 11.18
CA TRP A 30 -23.37 1.07 10.48
C TRP A 30 -24.66 1.32 9.71
N ASP A 31 -25.53 2.16 10.26
CA ASP A 31 -26.79 2.54 9.59
C ASP A 31 -26.59 3.61 8.50
N ASP A 32 -25.41 4.24 8.44
CA ASP A 32 -25.11 5.37 7.54
C ASP A 32 -23.68 5.31 6.98
N ALA A 33 -23.51 5.79 5.74
CA ALA A 33 -22.24 5.92 5.03
C ALA A 33 -21.21 6.78 5.78
N ALA A 34 -21.68 7.76 6.58
CA ALA A 34 -20.81 8.55 7.44
C ALA A 34 -20.14 7.70 8.52
N ALA A 35 -20.88 6.75 9.11
CA ALA A 35 -20.36 5.85 10.14
C ALA A 35 -19.33 4.86 9.56
N PHE A 36 -19.59 4.35 8.36
CA PHE A 36 -18.62 3.50 7.64
C PHE A 36 -17.34 4.26 7.29
N SER A 37 -17.45 5.49 6.77
CA SER A 37 -16.28 6.32 6.46
C SER A 37 -15.43 6.60 7.70
N LYS A 38 -16.08 6.83 8.85
CA LYS A 38 -15.39 6.99 10.13
C LYS A 38 -14.60 5.74 10.52
N LEU A 39 -15.20 4.55 10.40
CA LEU A 39 -14.51 3.28 10.66
C LEU A 39 -13.27 3.13 9.77
N ILE A 40 -13.40 3.35 8.46
CA ILE A 40 -12.28 3.21 7.52
C ILE A 40 -11.13 4.14 7.93
N ASN A 41 -11.44 5.37 8.28
CA ASN A 41 -10.45 6.34 8.75
C ASN A 41 -9.81 5.92 10.09
N GLU A 42 -10.60 5.39 11.03
CA GLU A 42 -10.10 4.89 12.30
C GLU A 42 -9.18 3.67 12.11
N GLU A 43 -9.56 2.70 11.28
CA GLU A 43 -8.74 1.52 10.98
C GLU A 43 -7.47 1.87 10.19
N ALA A 44 -7.56 2.83 9.25
CA ALA A 44 -6.41 3.32 8.50
C ALA A 44 -5.42 4.11 9.39
N ALA A 45 -5.92 4.81 10.40
CA ALA A 45 -5.08 5.56 11.33
C ALA A 45 -4.41 4.69 12.40
N LYS A 46 -4.88 3.46 12.63
CA LYS A 46 -4.25 2.55 13.61
C LYS A 46 -2.86 2.13 13.12
N PRO A 47 -1.79 2.32 13.91
CA PRO A 47 -0.46 1.89 13.52
C PRO A 47 -0.39 0.37 13.33
N HIS A 48 0.49 -0.08 12.44
CA HIS A 48 0.74 -1.50 12.26
C HIS A 48 1.78 -2.00 13.28
N PRO A 49 1.72 -3.27 13.71
CA PRO A 49 2.53 -3.77 14.83
C PRO A 49 4.05 -3.72 14.61
N LYS A 50 4.53 -3.57 13.36
CA LYS A 50 5.96 -3.39 13.04
C LYS A 50 6.55 -2.18 13.75
N ASP A 51 5.74 -1.15 14.00
CA ASP A 51 6.15 0.08 14.67
C ASP A 51 6.42 -0.13 16.17
N GLN A 52 6.08 -1.31 16.71
CA GLN A 52 6.17 -1.65 18.14
C GLN A 52 6.99 -2.93 18.42
N GLY A 53 7.65 -3.52 17.42
CA GLY A 53 8.46 -4.74 17.59
C GLY A 53 7.65 -6.02 17.85
N SER A 54 6.35 -6.02 17.55
CA SER A 54 5.47 -7.17 17.75
C SER A 54 5.57 -8.18 16.60
N GLN A 55 5.40 -9.48 16.92
CA GLN A 55 5.27 -10.61 15.97
C GLN A 55 3.89 -10.68 15.29
N SER A 56 3.05 -9.67 15.49
CA SER A 56 1.72 -9.62 14.86
C SER A 56 1.83 -9.40 13.34
N PRO A 57 0.86 -9.91 12.56
CA PRO A 57 0.84 -9.72 11.12
C PRO A 57 0.77 -8.23 10.74
N LEU A 58 1.34 -7.90 9.58
CA LEU A 58 1.30 -6.56 8.99
C LEU A 58 -0.03 -6.24 8.30
N TRP A 59 -1.08 -6.99 8.62
CA TRP A 59 -2.42 -6.85 8.10
C TRP A 59 -3.45 -7.12 9.19
N ARG A 60 -4.65 -6.60 9.00
CA ARG A 60 -5.81 -6.75 9.87
C ARG A 60 -7.06 -6.93 9.01
N VAL A 61 -7.94 -7.81 9.47
CA VAL A 61 -9.28 -7.98 8.91
C VAL A 61 -10.27 -7.63 9.99
N VAL A 62 -11.19 -6.73 9.67
CA VAL A 62 -12.35 -6.40 10.49
C VAL A 62 -13.60 -6.92 9.79
N LEU A 63 -14.31 -7.81 10.47
CA LEU A 63 -15.62 -8.27 10.04
C LEU A 63 -16.69 -7.44 10.75
N CYS A 64 -17.57 -6.82 9.97
CA CYS A 64 -18.70 -6.03 10.44
C CYS A 64 -19.98 -6.90 10.51
N LYS A 65 -20.98 -6.44 11.28
CA LYS A 65 -22.25 -7.17 11.49
C LYS A 65 -23.10 -7.35 10.23
N ASP A 66 -22.99 -6.41 9.30
CA ASP A 66 -23.63 -6.43 7.97
C ASP A 66 -22.90 -7.36 6.98
N SER A 67 -21.95 -8.17 7.45
CA SER A 67 -21.06 -9.01 6.64
C SER A 67 -20.08 -8.22 5.76
N THR A 68 -19.91 -6.92 6.02
CA THR A 68 -18.86 -6.12 5.37
C THR A 68 -17.49 -6.52 5.92
N VAL A 69 -16.51 -6.69 5.03
CA VAL A 69 -15.13 -7.03 5.37
C VAL A 69 -14.22 -5.85 5.07
N VAL A 70 -13.56 -5.32 6.09
CA VAL A 70 -12.53 -4.28 5.95
C VAL A 70 -11.17 -4.94 6.09
N PHE A 71 -10.35 -4.84 5.05
CA PHE A 71 -8.97 -5.32 5.05
C PHE A 71 -8.01 -4.15 5.04
N SER A 72 -7.17 -4.06 6.07
CA SER A 72 -6.15 -3.03 6.24
C SER A 72 -4.79 -3.70 6.30
N TYR A 73 -3.85 -3.28 5.46
CA TYR A 73 -2.52 -3.88 5.40
C TYR A 73 -1.44 -2.82 5.21
N HIS A 74 -0.25 -3.13 5.69
CA HIS A 74 0.92 -2.27 5.55
C HIS A 74 1.41 -2.28 4.08
N PRO A 75 1.70 -1.13 3.46
CA PRO A 75 2.11 -1.05 2.04
C PRO A 75 3.41 -1.82 1.73
N GLY A 76 4.24 -2.08 2.74
CA GLY A 76 5.43 -2.93 2.61
C GLY A 76 5.16 -4.42 2.36
N ILE A 77 3.91 -4.90 2.43
CA ILE A 77 3.55 -6.29 2.08
C ILE A 77 2.64 -6.40 0.85
N GLY A 78 2.23 -5.28 0.27
CA GLY A 78 1.34 -5.27 -0.88
C GLY A 78 1.15 -3.87 -1.46
N ASP A 79 0.88 -3.82 -2.75
CA ASP A 79 0.45 -2.62 -3.46
C ASP A 79 -1.08 -2.55 -3.55
N GLY A 80 -1.61 -1.48 -4.17
CA GLY A 80 -3.07 -1.34 -4.36
C GLY A 80 -3.74 -2.52 -5.07
N LYS A 81 -3.02 -3.23 -5.95
CA LYS A 81 -3.53 -4.42 -6.64
C LYS A 81 -3.61 -5.64 -5.72
N SER A 82 -2.66 -5.77 -4.80
CA SER A 82 -2.60 -6.86 -3.82
C SER A 82 -3.85 -6.86 -2.93
N GLY A 83 -4.34 -5.68 -2.53
CA GLY A 83 -5.60 -5.57 -1.79
C GLY A 83 -6.82 -6.10 -2.57
N LEU A 84 -6.93 -5.76 -3.85
CA LEU A 84 -8.03 -6.24 -4.70
C LEU A 84 -7.97 -7.76 -4.93
N ALA A 85 -6.76 -8.28 -5.13
CA ALA A 85 -6.54 -9.72 -5.28
C ALA A 85 -7.00 -10.48 -4.02
N PHE A 86 -6.64 -9.98 -2.84
CA PHE A 86 -7.12 -10.54 -1.57
C PHE A 86 -8.65 -10.61 -1.50
N HIS A 87 -9.34 -9.49 -1.75
CA HIS A 87 -10.81 -9.47 -1.69
C HIS A 87 -11.45 -10.44 -2.70
N THR A 88 -10.88 -10.56 -3.90
CA THR A 88 -11.37 -11.49 -4.92
C THR A 88 -11.19 -12.94 -4.47
N MET A 89 -10.04 -13.29 -3.89
CA MET A 89 -9.78 -14.63 -3.37
C MET A 89 -10.69 -14.98 -2.18
N VAL A 90 -10.90 -14.02 -1.26
CA VAL A 90 -11.83 -14.21 -0.14
C VAL A 90 -13.25 -14.44 -0.65
N LEU A 91 -13.72 -13.63 -1.60
CA LEU A 91 -15.04 -13.80 -2.19
C LEU A 91 -15.19 -15.15 -2.91
N GLN A 92 -14.16 -15.59 -3.63
CA GLN A 92 -14.15 -16.91 -4.27
C GLN A 92 -14.23 -18.04 -3.24
N ALA A 93 -13.45 -17.95 -2.16
CA ALA A 93 -13.45 -18.94 -1.08
C ALA A 93 -14.78 -18.98 -0.31
N LEU A 94 -15.46 -17.85 -0.15
CA LEU A 94 -16.79 -17.80 0.48
C LEU A 94 -17.86 -18.41 -0.42
N ASN A 95 -17.73 -18.29 -1.74
CA ASN A 95 -18.70 -18.81 -2.71
C ASN A 95 -18.46 -20.28 -3.08
N SER A 96 -17.30 -20.86 -2.77
CA SER A 96 -17.06 -22.28 -3.02
C SER A 96 -17.87 -23.14 -2.04
N GLN A 97 -18.71 -24.03 -2.58
CA GLN A 97 -19.57 -24.94 -1.81
C GLN A 97 -18.78 -25.98 -0.99
N ASP A 98 -17.51 -26.22 -1.35
CA ASP A 98 -16.58 -27.05 -0.59
C ASP A 98 -15.73 -26.18 0.35
N HIS A 99 -16.23 -25.98 1.57
CA HIS A 99 -15.44 -25.34 2.65
C HIS A 99 -14.28 -26.22 3.16
N SER A 100 -14.17 -27.46 2.67
CA SER A 100 -13.08 -28.39 3.02
C SER A 100 -12.00 -28.50 1.94
N SER A 101 -12.23 -27.95 0.75
CA SER A 101 -11.25 -28.06 -0.32
C SER A 101 -10.02 -27.25 0.08
N PRO A 102 -8.86 -27.89 0.29
CA PRO A 102 -7.62 -27.16 0.51
C PRO A 102 -7.49 -26.23 -0.69
N VAL A 103 -7.36 -24.92 -0.42
CA VAL A 103 -7.14 -23.91 -1.46
C VAL A 103 -6.07 -24.48 -2.36
N GLU A 104 -6.44 -24.90 -3.57
CA GLU A 104 -5.49 -25.51 -4.49
C GLU A 104 -4.37 -24.51 -4.59
N SER A 105 -3.16 -24.97 -4.26
CA SER A 105 -1.96 -24.17 -4.33
C SER A 105 -1.72 -23.85 -5.80
N ARG A 106 -2.50 -22.90 -6.34
CA ARG A 106 -2.26 -22.31 -7.64
C ARG A 106 -0.84 -21.80 -7.54
N GLU A 107 -0.02 -22.17 -8.53
CA GLU A 107 1.28 -21.55 -8.69
C GLU A 107 1.04 -20.04 -8.63
N LEU A 108 1.56 -19.44 -7.56
CA LEU A 108 1.55 -18.01 -7.42
C LEU A 108 2.20 -17.48 -8.69
N ALA A 109 1.57 -16.49 -9.32
CA ALA A 109 2.22 -15.79 -10.42
C ALA A 109 3.65 -15.43 -9.98
N PRO A 110 4.64 -15.56 -10.89
CA PRO A 110 6.01 -15.22 -10.55
C PRO A 110 6.02 -13.85 -9.89
N ALA A 111 6.80 -13.74 -8.82
CA ALA A 111 6.84 -12.53 -8.03
C ALA A 111 7.05 -11.31 -8.95
N ILE A 112 6.35 -10.20 -8.69
CA ILE A 112 6.24 -9.09 -9.65
C ILE A 112 7.60 -8.51 -10.04
N GLU A 113 8.58 -8.61 -9.14
CA GLU A 113 9.98 -8.27 -9.36
C GLU A 113 10.67 -9.11 -10.45
N ASN A 114 10.18 -10.32 -10.72
CA ASN A 114 10.65 -11.16 -11.83
C ASN A 114 9.94 -10.83 -13.14
N CYS A 115 8.75 -10.23 -13.06
CA CYS A 115 7.99 -9.78 -14.22
C CYS A 115 8.47 -8.43 -14.77
N ILE A 116 9.28 -7.71 -13.99
CA ILE A 116 9.77 -6.38 -14.34
C ILE A 116 11.28 -6.41 -14.26
N ASP A 117 11.97 -6.10 -15.36
CA ASP A 117 13.41 -5.90 -15.32
C ASP A 117 13.71 -4.62 -14.51
N VAL A 118 14.07 -4.81 -13.25
CA VAL A 118 14.47 -3.74 -12.34
C VAL A 118 15.91 -3.26 -12.61
N SER A 119 16.58 -3.79 -13.63
CA SER A 119 17.92 -3.36 -13.98
C SER A 119 17.92 -1.85 -14.30
N THR A 120 18.68 -1.12 -13.49
CA THR A 120 18.84 0.31 -13.69
C THR A 120 19.89 0.48 -14.78
N SER A 121 19.60 1.24 -15.84
CA SER A 121 20.64 1.50 -16.83
C SER A 121 21.80 2.26 -16.18
N TRP A 122 23.04 1.90 -16.55
CA TRP A 122 24.23 2.61 -16.06
C TRP A 122 24.17 4.11 -16.36
N THR A 123 23.55 4.49 -17.48
CA THR A 123 23.33 5.90 -17.82
C THR A 123 22.44 6.61 -16.81
N LYS A 124 21.38 5.96 -16.34
CA LYS A 124 20.49 6.51 -15.29
C LYS A 124 21.22 6.59 -13.95
N LEU A 125 22.01 5.58 -13.59
CA LEU A 125 22.80 5.62 -12.36
C LEU A 125 23.82 6.76 -12.37
N LEU A 126 24.58 6.93 -13.46
CA LEU A 126 25.53 8.04 -13.61
C LEU A 126 24.83 9.40 -13.61
N TRP A 127 23.65 9.49 -14.23
CA TRP A 127 22.84 10.70 -14.20
C TRP A 127 22.39 11.06 -12.77
N GLU A 128 21.96 10.08 -11.97
CA GLU A 128 21.60 10.33 -10.58
C GLU A 128 22.80 10.71 -9.70
N ILE A 129 23.98 10.15 -9.96
CA ILE A 129 25.19 10.58 -9.26
C ILE A 129 25.55 12.03 -9.65
N ALA A 130 25.42 12.37 -10.94
CA ALA A 130 25.66 13.73 -11.41
C ALA A 130 24.62 14.72 -10.85
N SER A 131 23.35 14.33 -10.75
CA SER A 131 22.26 15.17 -10.24
C SER A 131 22.50 15.60 -8.78
N MET A 132 23.20 14.79 -7.98
CA MET A 132 23.57 15.15 -6.60
C MET A 132 24.57 16.31 -6.49
N VAL A 133 25.40 16.52 -7.52
CA VAL A 133 26.44 17.56 -7.52
C VAL A 133 26.01 18.78 -8.33
N LEU A 134 25.14 18.59 -9.33
CA LEU A 134 24.65 19.66 -10.18
C LEU A 134 23.68 20.58 -9.40
N PRO A 135 23.78 21.91 -9.58
CA PRO A 135 22.84 22.85 -8.98
C PRO A 135 21.40 22.51 -9.36
N SER A 136 20.47 22.69 -8.41
CA SER A 136 19.03 22.43 -8.65
C SER A 136 18.50 23.20 -9.86
N SER A 137 19.00 24.41 -10.13
CA SER A 137 18.63 25.23 -11.29
C SER A 137 18.93 24.58 -12.65
N TRP A 138 19.82 23.58 -12.71
CA TRP A 138 20.19 22.87 -13.93
C TRP A 138 19.45 21.54 -14.09
N GLN A 139 18.71 21.12 -13.06
CA GLN A 139 17.94 19.90 -13.10
C GLN A 139 16.57 20.18 -13.76
N ALA A 140 16.10 19.25 -14.60
CA ALA A 140 14.78 19.35 -15.22
C ALA A 140 13.64 19.41 -14.17
N SER A 141 13.89 18.92 -12.95
CA SER A 141 12.99 19.03 -11.80
C SER A 141 12.66 20.49 -11.45
N HIS A 142 13.55 21.45 -11.70
CA HIS A 142 13.34 22.85 -11.39
C HIS A 142 12.24 23.51 -12.24
N SER A 143 12.06 23.05 -13.48
CA SER A 143 10.96 23.49 -14.35
C SER A 143 9.72 22.60 -14.26
N THR A 144 9.82 21.47 -13.56
CA THR A 144 8.71 20.53 -13.44
C THR A 144 7.78 21.02 -12.33
N TRP A 145 6.52 21.30 -12.68
CA TRP A 145 5.50 21.64 -11.69
C TRP A 145 5.25 20.43 -10.78
N THR A 146 5.74 20.48 -9.54
CA THR A 146 5.52 19.43 -8.53
C THR A 146 4.31 19.71 -7.64
N GLY A 147 3.45 20.66 -8.01
CA GLY A 147 2.34 21.12 -7.17
C GLY A 147 2.74 22.27 -6.24
N ASN A 148 1.87 22.55 -5.27
CA ASN A 148 2.16 23.55 -4.23
C ASN A 148 3.39 23.10 -3.42
N PRO A 149 4.27 24.04 -3.03
CA PRO A 149 5.41 23.72 -2.18
C PRO A 149 4.91 23.04 -0.91
N VAL A 150 5.44 21.86 -0.61
CA VAL A 150 5.17 21.18 0.65
C VAL A 150 5.70 22.08 1.77
N PRO A 151 4.87 22.49 2.75
CA PRO A 151 5.36 23.29 3.87
C PRO A 151 6.55 22.59 4.51
N ALA A 152 7.67 23.30 4.68
CA ALA A 152 8.83 22.71 5.33
C ALA A 152 8.40 22.19 6.71
N LEU A 153 8.91 21.03 7.11
CA LEU A 153 8.55 20.36 8.37
C LEU A 153 8.75 21.25 9.63
N ASN A 154 9.48 22.35 9.45
CA ASN A 154 9.89 23.31 10.47
C ASN A 154 8.89 24.48 10.60
N THR A 155 7.95 24.61 9.66
CA THR A 155 6.97 25.70 9.62
C THR A 155 5.68 25.25 10.33
N ALA A 156 5.55 25.67 11.59
CA ALA A 156 4.31 25.93 12.34
C ALA A 156 3.20 24.87 12.41
N LEU A 157 3.43 23.61 12.03
CA LEU A 157 2.47 22.53 12.31
C LEU A 157 2.59 22.12 13.78
N SER A 158 1.44 22.02 14.46
CA SER A 158 1.38 21.53 15.83
C SER A 158 2.04 20.14 15.91
N PRO A 159 2.69 19.77 17.03
CA PRO A 159 3.20 18.40 17.23
C PRO A 159 2.16 17.30 16.96
N SER A 160 0.87 17.60 17.11
CA SER A 160 -0.25 16.69 16.82
C SER A 160 -0.60 16.52 15.33
N GLU A 161 -0.05 17.38 14.47
CA GLU A 161 -0.29 17.41 13.02
C GLU A 161 0.89 16.85 12.22
N ARG A 162 2.07 16.75 12.85
CA ARG A 162 3.24 16.11 12.24
C ARG A 162 2.95 14.63 11.95
N GLY A 163 3.14 14.23 10.70
CA GLY A 163 2.94 12.86 10.24
C GLY A 163 1.52 12.53 9.75
N ARG A 164 0.59 13.49 9.76
CA ARG A 164 -0.70 13.30 9.10
C ARG A 164 -0.54 13.49 7.59
N PRO A 165 -0.87 12.49 6.76
CA PRO A 165 -0.88 12.70 5.32
C PRO A 165 -2.03 13.64 4.96
N TYR A 166 -1.69 14.81 4.41
CA TYR A 166 -2.68 15.70 3.82
C TYR A 166 -3.01 15.19 2.42
N VAL A 167 -4.03 14.34 2.35
CA VAL A 167 -4.57 13.87 1.07
C VAL A 167 -5.72 14.78 0.70
N THR A 168 -5.58 15.53 -0.39
CA THR A 168 -6.69 16.23 -1.01
C THR A 168 -7.17 15.39 -2.19
N LEU A 169 -8.41 14.93 -2.12
CA LEU A 169 -9.07 14.29 -3.27
C LEU A 169 -9.50 15.39 -4.23
N LEU A 170 -8.99 15.33 -5.46
CA LEU A 170 -9.42 16.17 -6.55
C LEU A 170 -10.45 15.40 -7.37
N GLU A 171 -11.70 15.85 -7.33
CA GLU A 171 -12.76 15.32 -8.17
C GLU A 171 -12.83 16.14 -9.47
N PHE A 172 -12.78 15.44 -10.61
CA PHE A 172 -12.92 16.05 -11.93
C PHE A 172 -14.28 15.68 -12.52
N SER A 173 -14.95 16.63 -13.14
CA SER A 173 -16.15 16.33 -13.90
C SER A 173 -15.81 15.42 -15.10
N PRO A 174 -16.74 14.57 -15.58
CA PRO A 174 -16.49 13.73 -16.77
C PRO A 174 -16.09 14.55 -18.00
N THR A 175 -16.63 15.77 -18.12
CA THR A 175 -16.28 16.72 -19.18
C THR A 175 -14.85 17.22 -19.07
N ASP A 176 -14.35 17.48 -17.86
CA ASP A 176 -12.98 17.96 -17.66
C ASP A 176 -11.96 16.85 -17.88
N VAL A 177 -12.25 15.62 -17.42
CA VAL A 177 -11.41 14.44 -17.70
C VAL A 177 -11.30 14.22 -19.21
N SER A 178 -12.39 14.32 -19.95
CA SER A 178 -12.39 14.15 -21.41
C SER A 178 -11.52 15.20 -22.12
N ARG A 179 -11.59 16.46 -21.68
CA ARG A 179 -10.75 17.55 -22.19
C ARG A 179 -9.27 17.34 -21.85
N LEU A 180 -8.99 16.90 -20.64
CA LEU A 180 -7.65 16.61 -20.16
C LEU A 180 -7.01 15.49 -20.99
N LEU A 181 -7.72 14.38 -21.19
CA LEU A 181 -7.26 13.26 -22.01
C LEU A 181 -7.02 13.67 -23.47
N THR A 182 -7.91 14.51 -24.03
CA THR A 182 -7.73 15.05 -25.39
C THR A 182 -6.46 15.90 -25.49
N SER A 183 -6.21 16.74 -24.47
CA SER A 183 -5.01 17.56 -24.41
C SER A 183 -3.75 16.70 -24.27
N CYS A 184 -3.75 15.72 -23.37
CA CYS A 184 -2.65 14.77 -23.18
C CYS A 184 -2.31 14.06 -24.50
N SER A 185 -3.31 13.53 -25.20
CA SER A 185 -3.14 12.88 -26.51
C SER A 185 -2.50 13.81 -27.54
N LYS A 186 -2.98 15.06 -27.64
CA LYS A 186 -2.43 16.08 -28.55
C LYS A 186 -0.94 16.39 -28.28
N HIS A 187 -0.50 16.26 -27.03
CA HIS A 187 0.87 16.58 -26.60
C HIS A 187 1.75 15.34 -26.38
N ASN A 188 1.30 14.13 -26.78
CA ASN A 188 1.99 12.87 -26.48
C ASN A 188 2.33 12.70 -25.00
N ALA A 189 1.47 13.22 -24.12
CA ALA A 189 1.56 13.07 -22.69
C ALA A 189 0.55 12.03 -22.20
N THR A 190 0.79 11.48 -21.02
CA THR A 190 -0.15 10.55 -20.35
C THR A 190 -0.43 11.05 -18.95
N ILE A 191 -1.68 10.94 -18.51
CA ILE A 191 -2.03 11.11 -17.10
C ILE A 191 -2.26 9.73 -16.48
N THR A 192 -1.61 9.47 -15.36
CA THR A 192 -1.65 8.21 -14.60
C THR A 192 -1.99 8.49 -13.16
#